data_AF-A0A0Q9Y9Y9-F1
#
_entry.id   AF-A0A0Q9Y9Y9-F1
#
_cell.length_a   1.000
_cell.length_b   1.000
_cell.length_c   1.000
_cell.angle_alpha   90.00
_cell.angle_beta   90.00
_cell.angle_gamma   90.00
#
_symmetry.space_group_name_H-M   'P 1'
#
loop_
_entity.id
_entity.type
_entity.pdbx_description
1 polymer ?
#
loop_
_entity_poly.entity_id
_entity_poly.type
_entity_poly.pdbx_seq_one_letter_code
_entity_poly.pdbx_strand_id
1 'polypeptide(L)'
;MFAGLPLASRLIGKDTSLLQPLPQTKRMIALAMLIYGWRKQGKRNWFKALIRSHDVIWNRRDIKPFFYQFYAYYAILKQSIRLGKHPLETTTFDIEWNGEQT
;
A
#
# COMPACT_ATOMS: atom_id res chain seq x y z
N MET A 1 -2.69 -8.79 10.69
CA MET A 1 -1.32 -8.43 10.25
C MET A 1 -0.33 -8.76 11.35
N PHE A 2 -0.59 -8.35 12.60
CA PHE A 2 0.25 -8.67 13.77
C PHE A 2 -0.59 -8.94 15.04
N ALA A 3 -1.82 -9.43 14.89
CA ALA A 3 -2.76 -9.58 16.02
C ALA A 3 -2.18 -10.57 17.05
N GLY A 4 -2.18 -10.16 18.32
CA GLY A 4 -1.64 -10.95 19.44
C GLY A 4 -0.15 -10.77 19.71
N LEU A 5 0.59 -10.01 18.88
CA LEU A 5 1.98 -9.63 19.16
C LEU A 5 2.02 -8.33 19.98
N PRO A 6 3.02 -8.14 20.86
CA PRO A 6 3.17 -6.90 21.64
C PRO A 6 3.76 -5.79 20.74
N LEU A 7 2.95 -5.37 19.76
CA LEU A 7 3.34 -4.45 18.69
C LEU A 7 3.79 -3.11 19.25
N ALA A 8 3.05 -2.55 20.21
CA ALA A 8 3.38 -1.27 20.84
C ALA A 8 4.72 -1.31 21.57
N SER A 9 5.00 -2.37 22.32
CA SER A 9 6.27 -2.47 23.05
C SER A 9 7.47 -2.64 22.11
N ARG A 10 7.28 -3.33 20.98
CA ARG A 10 8.32 -3.47 19.94
C ARG A 10 8.56 -2.18 19.16
N LEU A 11 7.50 -1.42 18.84
CA LEU A 11 7.61 -0.11 18.19
C LEU A 11 8.32 0.93 19.08
N ILE A 12 8.16 0.82 20.41
CA ILE A 12 8.78 1.73 21.39
C ILE A 12 10.17 1.23 21.83
N GLY A 13 10.68 0.14 21.23
CA GLY A 13 12.04 -0.36 21.48
C GLY A 13 12.23 -1.11 22.81
N LYS A 14 11.14 -1.50 23.48
CA LYS A 14 11.19 -2.33 24.70
C LYS A 14 11.55 -3.80 24.42
N ASP A 15 11.32 -4.25 23.19
CA ASP A 15 11.67 -5.58 22.68
C ASP A 15 12.20 -5.40 21.25
N THR A 16 13.41 -5.90 20.98
CA THR A 16 14.11 -5.75 19.70
C THR A 16 13.95 -6.96 18.76
N SER A 17 13.14 -7.94 19.15
CA SER A 17 12.87 -9.11 18.31
C SER A 17 12.18 -8.73 17.00
N LEU A 18 12.61 -9.38 15.91
CA LEU A 18 12.13 -9.09 14.56
C LEU A 18 10.61 -9.33 14.46
N LEU A 19 9.88 -8.29 14.09
CA LEU A 19 8.46 -8.40 13.75
C LEU A 19 8.30 -9.06 12.38
N GLN A 20 7.68 -10.24 12.36
CA GLN A 20 7.28 -10.90 11.12
C GLN A 20 5.75 -10.95 11.01
N PRO A 21 5.20 -10.82 9.80
CA PRO A 21 3.78 -11.03 9.60
C PRO A 21 3.42 -12.48 9.92
N LEU A 22 2.19 -12.70 10.38
CA LEU A 22 1.69 -14.05 10.62
C LEU A 22 1.83 -14.90 9.35
N PRO A 23 2.33 -16.14 9.45
CA PRO A 23 2.40 -17.06 8.31
C PRO A 23 1.07 -17.13 7.57
N GLN A 24 1.11 -17.17 6.24
CA GLN A 24 -0.06 -17.26 5.35
C GLN A 24 -0.96 -16.00 5.27
N THR A 25 -0.63 -14.88 5.93
CA THR A 25 -1.40 -13.65 5.73
C THR A 25 -1.07 -12.97 4.40
N LYS A 26 -1.99 -13.07 3.43
CA LYS A 26 -1.88 -12.41 2.11
C LYS A 26 -2.74 -11.16 2.09
N ARG A 27 -2.09 -10.02 1.93
CA ARG A 27 -2.69 -8.69 1.99
C ARG A 27 -2.25 -7.88 0.80
N MET A 28 -3.15 -7.05 0.27
CA MET A 28 -2.87 -6.16 -0.87
C MET A 28 -3.66 -4.86 -0.74
N ILE A 29 -3.33 -3.87 -1.57
CA ILE A 29 -4.22 -2.75 -1.88
C ILE A 29 -4.82 -3.08 -3.25
N ALA A 30 -6.12 -3.40 -3.33
CA ALA A 30 -6.69 -3.95 -4.56
C ALA A 30 -6.64 -2.95 -5.71
N LEU A 31 -6.93 -1.67 -5.45
CA LEU A 31 -6.91 -0.63 -6.48
C LEU A 31 -5.51 -0.49 -7.11
N ALA A 32 -4.45 -0.49 -6.31
CA ALA A 32 -3.08 -0.47 -6.81
C ALA A 32 -2.74 -1.72 -7.65
N MET A 33 -3.20 -2.90 -7.21
CA MET A 33 -3.00 -4.16 -7.96
C MET A 33 -3.74 -4.17 -9.30
N LEU A 34 -4.92 -3.56 -9.38
CA LEU A 34 -5.70 -3.42 -10.62
C LEU A 34 -5.00 -2.48 -11.60
N ILE A 35 -4.50 -1.34 -11.12
CA ILE A 35 -3.85 -0.33 -11.98
C ILE A 35 -2.48 -0.81 -12.47
N TYR A 36 -1.65 -1.36 -11.59
CA TYR A 36 -0.22 -1.60 -11.88
C TYR A 36 0.17 -3.08 -11.95
N GLY A 37 -0.56 -3.99 -11.31
CA GLY A 37 -0.09 -5.36 -11.05
C GLY A 37 -0.12 -6.32 -12.25
N TRP A 38 -0.92 -6.00 -13.27
CA TRP A 38 -1.23 -6.92 -14.38
C TRP A 38 -0.09 -7.08 -15.41
N ARG A 39 0.87 -6.14 -15.46
CA ARG A 39 1.90 -6.08 -16.50
C ARG A 39 3.11 -7.01 -16.27
N LYS A 40 3.39 -7.45 -15.04
CA LYS A 40 4.67 -8.12 -14.69
C LYS A 40 4.63 -9.64 -14.53
N GLN A 41 3.51 -10.25 -14.13
CA GLN A 41 3.47 -11.66 -13.67
C GLN A 41 2.67 -12.59 -14.59
N GLY A 42 2.17 -12.08 -15.72
CA GLY A 42 1.22 -12.78 -16.59
C GLY A 42 -0.22 -12.80 -16.01
N LYS A 43 -1.22 -12.72 -16.90
CA LYS A 43 -2.63 -12.51 -16.52
C LYS A 43 -3.15 -13.54 -15.51
N ARG A 44 -2.79 -14.83 -15.67
CA ARG A 44 -3.24 -15.92 -14.79
C ARG A 44 -2.71 -15.80 -13.36
N ASN A 45 -1.43 -15.51 -13.20
CA ASN A 45 -0.82 -15.39 -11.86
C ASN A 45 -1.25 -14.11 -11.17
N TRP A 46 -1.38 -13.01 -11.91
CA TRP A 46 -1.94 -11.76 -11.41
C TRP A 46 -3.37 -11.96 -10.88
N PHE A 47 -4.24 -12.60 -11.66
CA PHE A 47 -5.63 -12.85 -11.25
C PHE A 47 -5.70 -13.79 -10.04
N LYS A 48 -4.87 -14.84 -10.03
CA LYS A 48 -4.72 -15.73 -8.86
C LYS A 48 -4.26 -14.98 -7.62
N ALA A 49 -3.37 -13.99 -7.74
CA ALA A 49 -2.92 -13.16 -6.64
C ALA A 49 -4.01 -12.20 -6.14
N LEU A 50 -4.78 -11.62 -7.07
CA LEU A 50 -5.89 -10.72 -6.78
C LEU A 50 -6.99 -11.42 -5.97
N ILE A 51 -7.40 -12.63 -6.36
CA ILE A 51 -8.44 -13.39 -5.64
C ILE A 51 -7.95 -13.92 -4.29
N ARG A 52 -6.68 -14.33 -4.20
CA ARG A 52 -6.14 -14.99 -2.99
C ARG A 52 -5.69 -14.03 -1.90
N SER A 53 -5.72 -12.73 -2.15
CA SER A 53 -5.25 -11.71 -1.21
C SER A 53 -6.42 -10.88 -0.71
N HIS A 54 -6.38 -10.45 0.55
CA HIS A 54 -7.41 -9.58 1.12
C HIS A 54 -6.98 -8.11 0.99
N ASP A 55 -7.90 -7.24 0.56
CA ASP A 55 -7.65 -5.79 0.54
C ASP A 55 -7.47 -5.25 1.97
N VAL A 56 -6.35 -4.61 2.28
CA VAL A 56 -6.08 -4.08 3.62
C VAL A 56 -7.00 -2.94 4.04
N ILE A 57 -7.53 -2.19 3.07
CA ILE A 57 -8.40 -1.03 3.29
C ILE A 57 -9.85 -1.48 3.49
N TRP A 58 -10.23 -2.65 2.97
CA TRP A 58 -11.59 -3.18 3.14
C TRP A 58 -11.88 -3.59 4.58
N ASN A 59 -12.82 -2.89 5.22
CA ASN A 59 -13.34 -3.24 6.53
C ASN A 59 -14.88 -3.07 6.53
N ARG A 60 -15.61 -4.15 6.83
CA ARG A 60 -17.09 -4.11 6.86
C ARG A 60 -17.66 -3.13 7.89
N ARG A 61 -16.93 -2.86 8.97
CA ARG A 61 -17.35 -1.91 10.03
C ARG A 61 -16.90 -0.48 9.74
N ASP A 62 -16.01 -0.29 8.76
CA ASP A 62 -15.51 1.01 8.35
C ASP A 62 -15.18 1.00 6.85
N ILE A 63 -16.21 1.16 6.03
CA ILE A 63 -16.09 1.04 4.56
C ILE A 63 -15.58 2.32 3.90
N LYS A 64 -15.61 3.47 4.60
CA LYS A 64 -15.27 4.77 3.99
C LYS A 64 -13.86 4.81 3.41
N PRO A 65 -12.80 4.30 4.09
CA PRO A 65 -11.45 4.27 3.53
C PRO A 65 -11.38 3.56 2.17
N PHE A 66 -12.18 2.51 1.96
CA PHE A 66 -12.23 1.78 0.69
C PHE A 66 -12.75 2.64 -0.47
N PHE A 67 -13.57 3.67 -0.21
CA PHE A 67 -13.99 4.61 -1.24
C PHE A 67 -13.02 5.80 -1.38
N TYR A 68 -12.41 6.23 -0.27
CA TYR A 68 -11.44 7.32 -0.29
C TYR A 68 -10.17 7.02 -1.09
N GLN A 69 -9.78 5.76 -1.30
CA GLN A 69 -8.67 5.42 -2.20
C GLN A 69 -8.90 5.91 -3.64
N PHE A 70 -10.15 5.95 -4.13
CA PHE A 70 -10.46 6.48 -5.45
C PHE A 70 -10.30 8.00 -5.50
N TYR A 71 -10.75 8.68 -4.44
CA TYR A 71 -10.56 10.12 -4.30
C TYR A 71 -9.07 10.49 -4.20
N ALA A 72 -8.28 9.75 -3.41
CA ALA A 72 -6.84 9.93 -3.31
C ALA A 72 -6.17 9.74 -4.67
N TYR A 73 -6.52 8.67 -5.40
CA TYR A 73 -5.99 8.45 -6.74
C TYR A 73 -6.38 9.55 -7.73
N TYR A 74 -7.63 10.03 -7.67
CA TYR A 74 -8.06 11.18 -8.48
C TYR A 74 -7.26 12.45 -8.16
N ALA A 75 -6.98 12.72 -6.89
CA ALA A 75 -6.15 13.85 -6.49
C ALA A 75 -4.72 13.72 -7.06
N ILE A 76 -4.16 12.51 -7.03
CA ILE A 76 -2.85 12.20 -7.65
C ILE A 76 -2.91 12.44 -9.17
N LEU A 77 -3.97 11.99 -9.86
CA LEU A 77 -4.15 12.22 -11.30
C LEU A 77 -4.24 13.71 -11.64
N LYS A 78 -5.02 14.47 -10.86
CA LYS A 78 -5.12 15.93 -11.02
C LYS A 78 -3.76 16.60 -10.82
N GLN A 79 -3.00 16.15 -9.82
CA GLN A 79 -1.66 16.64 -9.55
C GLN A 79 -0.70 16.28 -10.69
N SER A 80 -0.77 15.06 -11.22
CA SER A 80 0.13 14.58 -12.26
C SER A 80 -0.04 15.36 -13.55
N ILE A 81 -1.28 15.71 -13.91
CA ILE A 81 -1.59 16.59 -15.04
C ILE A 81 -0.95 17.97 -14.83
N ARG A 82 -1.09 18.55 -13.64
CA ARG A 82 -0.52 19.86 -13.30
C ARG A 82 1.01 19.87 -13.34
N LEU A 83 1.67 18.78 -12.94
CA LEU A 83 3.12 18.64 -12.94
C LEU A 83 3.69 18.15 -14.29
N GLY A 84 2.85 17.71 -15.23
CA GLY A 84 3.30 17.05 -16.46
C GLY A 84 4.01 15.71 -16.22
N LYS A 85 3.73 15.04 -15.11
CA LYS A 85 4.39 13.79 -14.68
C LYS A 85 3.48 12.59 -14.77
N HIS A 86 4.06 11.39 -14.80
CA HIS A 86 3.27 10.16 -14.72
C HIS A 86 2.61 10.04 -13.33
N PRO A 87 1.36 9.54 -13.20
CA PRO A 87 0.69 9.44 -11.90
C PRO A 87 1.48 8.67 -10.84
N LEU A 88 2.16 7.59 -11.25
CA LEU A 88 3.02 6.81 -10.35
C LEU A 88 4.25 7.59 -9.85
N GLU A 89 4.82 8.46 -10.68
CA GLU A 89 5.93 9.34 -10.25
C GLU A 89 5.42 10.43 -9.32
N THR A 90 4.18 10.89 -9.56
CA THR A 90 3.54 11.93 -8.74
C THR A 90 3.29 11.46 -7.30
N THR A 91 3.06 10.17 -7.07
CA THR A 91 2.88 9.65 -5.69
C THR A 91 4.12 9.76 -4.82
N THR A 92 5.29 9.95 -5.42
CA THR A 92 6.57 10.09 -4.71
C THR A 92 7.21 11.44 -4.96
N PHE A 93 6.49 12.40 -5.57
CA PHE A 93 7.05 13.68 -5.96
C PHE A 93 7.50 14.53 -4.77
N ASP A 94 6.78 14.44 -3.65
CA ASP A 94 7.06 15.14 -2.38
C ASP A 94 8.05 14.38 -1.48
N ILE A 95 8.54 13.21 -1.91
CA ILE A 95 9.55 12.44 -1.18
C ILE A 95 10.92 12.95 -1.62
N GLU A 96 11.28 14.14 -1.13
CA GLU A 96 12.59 14.74 -1.32
C GLU A 96 13.52 14.28 -0.20
N TRP A 97 14.60 13.57 -0.53
CA TRP A 97 15.70 13.35 0.42
C TRP A 97 16.66 14.53 0.32
N ASN A 98 16.51 15.50 1.22
CA ASN A 98 17.43 16.62 1.38
C ASN A 98 18.70 16.16 2.11
N GLY A 99 19.43 15.20 1.55
CA GLY A 99 20.65 14.66 2.15
C GLY A 99 21.68 15.76 2.35
N GLU A 100 21.59 16.48 3.47
CA GLU A 100 22.66 17.31 3.99
C GLU A 100 23.78 16.36 4.35
N GLN A 101 24.79 16.34 3.50
CA GLN A 101 26.07 15.74 3.83
C GLN A 101 26.62 16.54 5.00
N THR A 102 26.49 16.01 6.22
CA THR A 102 27.18 16.51 7.40
C THR A 102 28.47 15.73 7.59
#